data_AF-A0A2D6LKP4-F1
#
_entry.id   AF-A0A2D6LKP4-F1
#
_cell.length_a   1.000
_cell.length_b   1.000
_cell.length_c   1.000
_cell.angle_alpha   90.00
_cell.angle_beta   90.00
_cell.angle_gamma   90.00
#
_symmetry.space_group_name_H-M   'P 1'
#
loop_
_entity.id
_entity.type
_entity.pdbx_description
1 polymer ?
#
loop_
_entity_poly.entity_id
_entity_poly.type
_entity_poly.pdbx_seq_one_letter_code
_entity_poly.pdbx_strand_id
1 'polypeptide(L)'
;MPPISPVDPTYPLVIRDTLTRMVLGTISEPITLGGTFAIVKLERIIEADGVPFDDVIEDLTTHVRLRVEQMLMQQRVRSIINEADLTVLDATLKRTWERQKRQAMELPK
;
A
#
# COMPACT_ATOMS: atom_id res chain seq x y z
N MET A 1 -12.60 -9.25 -1.45
CA MET A 1 -11.85 -8.01 -1.70
C MET A 1 -11.60 -7.31 -0.36
N PRO A 2 -10.50 -6.57 -0.19
CA PRO A 2 -10.32 -5.74 1.01
C PRO A 2 -11.45 -4.70 1.13
N PRO A 3 -11.86 -4.31 2.35
CA PRO A 3 -12.87 -3.28 2.54
C PRO A 3 -12.36 -1.93 2.04
N ILE A 4 -13.24 -1.14 1.42
CA ILE A 4 -12.93 0.19 0.91
C ILE A 4 -13.58 1.21 1.83
N SER A 5 -12.79 2.18 2.28
CA SER A 5 -13.31 3.33 3.02
C SER A 5 -13.64 4.47 2.05
N PRO A 6 -14.83 5.11 2.15
CA PRO A 6 -15.16 6.29 1.35
C PRO A 6 -14.21 7.47 1.56
N VAL A 7 -13.41 7.48 2.62
CA VAL A 7 -12.41 8.54 2.87
C VAL A 7 -10.99 8.16 2.41
N ASP A 8 -10.78 6.95 1.89
CA ASP A 8 -9.46 6.47 1.44
C ASP A 8 -8.99 7.21 0.17
N PRO A 9 -7.93 8.04 0.22
CA PRO A 9 -7.46 8.82 -0.93
C PRO A 9 -6.85 7.98 -2.05
N THR A 10 -6.60 6.68 -1.84
CA THR A 10 -6.12 5.76 -2.87
C THR A 10 -7.13 5.60 -4.01
N TYR A 11 -8.42 5.86 -3.74
CA TYR A 11 -9.49 5.76 -4.72
C TYR A 11 -9.89 7.13 -5.30
N PRO A 12 -10.20 7.21 -6.61
CA PRO A 12 -10.69 8.43 -7.24
C PRO A 12 -11.91 9.01 -6.52
N LEU A 13 -11.98 10.35 -6.43
CA LEU A 13 -13.07 11.06 -5.77
C LEU A 13 -14.45 10.61 -6.26
N VAL A 14 -14.61 10.40 -7.57
CA VAL A 14 -15.90 9.98 -8.15
C VAL A 14 -16.37 8.63 -7.60
N ILE A 15 -15.45 7.69 -7.35
CA ILE A 15 -15.80 6.39 -6.74
C ILE A 15 -16.24 6.61 -5.29
N ARG A 16 -15.48 7.41 -4.52
CA ARG A 16 -15.79 7.71 -3.11
C ARG A 16 -17.14 8.38 -2.94
N ASP A 17 -17.44 9.36 -3.79
CA ASP A 17 -18.74 10.05 -3.81
C ASP A 17 -19.88 9.11 -4.24
N THR A 18 -19.60 8.15 -5.12
CA THR A 18 -20.61 7.16 -5.51
C THR A 18 -20.91 6.22 -4.35
N LEU A 19 -19.87 5.70 -3.68
CA LEU A 19 -20.02 4.77 -2.55
C LEU A 19 -20.85 5.35 -1.39
N THR A 20 -20.70 6.65 -1.09
CA THR A 20 -21.48 7.31 -0.03
C THR A 20 -22.97 7.45 -0.34
N ARG A 21 -23.36 7.41 -1.63
CA ARG A 21 -24.74 7.59 -2.10
C ARG A 21 -25.42 6.27 -2.45
N MET A 22 -24.66 5.18 -2.57
CA MET A 22 -25.17 3.88 -2.96
C MET A 22 -25.97 3.21 -1.84
N VAL A 23 -27.02 2.50 -2.25
CA VAL A 23 -27.80 1.66 -1.35
C VAL A 23 -27.21 0.25 -1.33
N LEU A 24 -27.23 -0.41 -0.18
CA LEU A 24 -26.74 -1.77 -0.03
C LEU A 24 -27.44 -2.72 -1.02
N GLY A 25 -26.65 -3.53 -1.72
CA GLY A 25 -27.09 -4.45 -2.76
C GLY A 25 -27.19 -3.85 -4.16
N THR A 26 -27.04 -2.54 -4.33
CA THR A 26 -27.16 -1.88 -5.64
C THR A 26 -25.86 -1.86 -6.43
N ILE A 27 -25.99 -1.80 -7.75
CA ILE A 27 -24.90 -1.63 -8.72
C ILE A 27 -24.94 -0.17 -9.19
N SER A 28 -23.79 0.48 -9.31
CA SER A 28 -23.69 1.85 -9.81
C SER A 28 -23.88 1.93 -11.31
N GLU A 29 -24.24 3.13 -11.78
CA GLU A 29 -24.02 3.51 -13.17
C GLU A 29 -22.50 3.47 -13.52
N PRO A 30 -22.14 3.35 -14.81
CA PRO A 30 -20.75 3.39 -15.24
C PRO A 30 -20.04 4.70 -14.84
N ILE A 31 -19.01 4.59 -14.02
CA ILE A 31 -18.21 5.71 -13.54
C ILE A 31 -17.06 5.96 -14.51
N THR A 32 -16.97 7.18 -15.05
CA THR A 32 -15.88 7.56 -15.97
C THR A 32 -14.64 8.00 -15.19
N LEU A 33 -13.50 7.38 -15.49
CA LEU A 33 -12.21 7.60 -14.83
C LEU A 33 -11.15 7.95 -15.88
N GLY A 34 -11.11 9.22 -16.29
CA GLY A 34 -10.00 9.80 -17.07
C GLY A 34 -9.47 8.93 -18.23
N GLY A 35 -10.35 8.17 -18.91
CA GLY A 35 -9.99 7.23 -19.97
C GLY A 35 -10.43 5.77 -19.76
N THR A 36 -10.96 5.42 -18.59
CA THR A 36 -11.53 4.08 -18.31
C THR A 36 -12.93 4.18 -17.68
N PHE A 37 -13.62 3.05 -17.54
CA PHE A 37 -14.91 2.96 -16.87
C PHE A 37 -14.83 1.98 -15.71
N ALA A 38 -15.52 2.28 -14.62
CA ALA A 38 -15.67 1.40 -13.47
C ALA A 38 -17.15 1.19 -13.14
N ILE A 39 -17.49 0.00 -12.68
CA ILE A 39 -18.81 -0.34 -12.15
C ILE A 39 -18.57 -0.88 -10.74
N VAL A 40 -19.29 -0.35 -9.76
CA VAL A 40 -19.20 -0.79 -8.36
C VAL A 40 -20.52 -1.38 -7.90
N LYS A 41 -20.44 -2.41 -7.05
CA LYS A 41 -21.59 -3.02 -6.38
C LYS A 41 -21.36 -2.94 -4.88
N LEU A 42 -22.30 -2.35 -4.16
CA LEU A 42 -22.20 -2.26 -2.70
C LEU A 42 -22.73 -3.54 -2.08
N GLU A 43 -21.86 -4.45 -1.66
CA GLU A 43 -22.29 -5.74 -1.10
C GLU A 43 -22.62 -5.67 0.39
N ARG A 44 -21.82 -4.91 1.15
CA ARG A 44 -21.94 -4.80 2.60
C ARG A 44 -21.40 -3.46 3.09
N ILE A 45 -22.05 -2.89 4.09
CA ILE A 45 -21.52 -1.77 4.88
C ILE A 45 -20.97 -2.35 6.18
N ILE A 46 -19.73 -2.02 6.51
CA ILE A 46 -19.08 -2.43 7.77
C ILE A 46 -19.17 -1.21 8.69
N GLU A 47 -19.86 -1.36 9.81
CA GLU A 47 -19.93 -0.31 10.81
C GLU A 47 -18.55 -0.08 11.44
N ALA A 48 -18.28 1.15 11.85
CA ALA A 48 -17.10 1.41 12.66
C ALA A 48 -17.22 0.64 13.97
N ASP A 49 -16.08 0.19 14.52
CA ASP A 49 -16.03 -0.60 15.76
C ASP A 49 -16.49 0.19 17.02
N GLY A 50 -16.99 1.42 16.86
CA GLY A 50 -17.52 2.26 17.93
C GLY A 50 -16.44 2.86 18.85
N VAL A 51 -15.16 2.59 18.58
CA VAL A 51 -14.03 3.08 19.36
C VAL A 51 -13.67 4.50 18.89
N PRO A 52 -13.66 5.50 19.77
CA PRO A 52 -13.14 6.83 19.46
C PRO A 52 -11.73 6.77 18.89
N PHE A 53 -11.43 7.64 17.92
CA PHE A 53 -10.09 7.73 17.33
C PHE A 53 -9.01 7.99 18.39
N ASP A 54 -9.34 8.82 19.40
CA ASP A 54 -8.43 9.19 20.49
C ASP A 54 -7.98 7.97 21.31
N ASP A 55 -8.80 6.91 21.38
CA ASP A 55 -8.49 5.70 22.15
C ASP A 55 -7.56 4.74 21.39
N VAL A 56 -7.42 4.90 20.06
CA VAL A 56 -6.60 4.02 19.20
C VAL A 56 -5.41 4.73 18.56
N ILE A 57 -5.25 6.03 18.81
CA ILE A 57 -4.24 6.87 18.14
C ILE A 57 -2.81 6.39 18.41
N GLU A 58 -2.51 5.95 19.63
CA GLU A 58 -1.16 5.53 20.03
C GLU A 58 -0.76 4.21 19.35
N ASP A 59 -1.67 3.24 19.35
CA ASP A 59 -1.50 1.96 18.68
C ASP A 59 -1.40 2.13 17.16
N LEU A 60 -2.26 2.96 16.58
CA LEU A 60 -2.23 3.26 15.14
C LEU A 60 -0.94 3.99 14.75
N THR A 61 -0.50 4.95 15.55
CA THR A 61 0.76 5.68 15.34
C THR A 61 1.94 4.71 15.36
N THR A 62 1.96 3.78 16.32
CA THR A 62 3.02 2.77 16.41
C THR A 62 3.04 1.88 15.18
N HIS A 63 1.89 1.38 14.73
CA HIS A 63 1.80 0.55 13.52
C HIS A 63 2.22 1.30 12.26
N VAL A 64 1.74 2.53 12.08
CA VAL A 64 2.08 3.36 10.92
C VAL A 64 3.57 3.68 10.94
N ARG A 65 4.13 4.07 12.10
CA ARG A 65 5.55 4.37 12.25
C ARG A 65 6.41 3.16 11.86
N LEU A 66 6.14 1.99 12.42
CA LEU A 66 6.89 0.77 12.11
C LEU A 66 6.86 0.44 10.62
N ARG A 67 5.70 0.58 9.98
CA ARG A 67 5.55 0.35 8.54
C ARG A 67 6.37 1.36 7.71
N VAL A 68 6.31 2.63 8.08
CA VAL A 68 7.05 3.70 7.39
C VAL A 68 8.55 3.52 7.58
N GLU A 69 9.02 3.22 8.79
CA GLU A 69 10.43 2.96 9.09
C GLU A 69 10.97 1.78 8.25
N GLN A 70 10.23 0.67 8.16
CA GLN A 70 10.61 -0.47 7.33
C GLN A 70 10.73 -0.09 5.85
N MET A 71 9.75 0.66 5.32
CA MET A 71 9.78 1.15 3.93
C MET A 71 11.00 2.03 3.67
N LEU A 72 11.28 2.99 4.57
CA LEU A 72 12.42 3.90 4.45
C LEU A 72 13.76 3.16 4.57
N MET A 73 13.86 2.19 5.47
CA MET A 73 15.06 1.34 5.59
C MET A 73 15.31 0.54 4.31
N GLN A 74 14.27 -0.06 3.72
CA GLN A 74 14.40 -0.79 2.45
C GLN A 74 14.85 0.12 1.31
N GLN A 75 14.28 1.33 1.21
CA GLN A 75 14.74 2.34 0.25
C GLN A 75 16.21 2.70 0.47
N ARG A 76 16.61 2.91 1.73
CA ARG A 76 17.99 3.26 2.07
C ARG A 76 18.99 2.14 1.75
N VAL A 77 18.64 0.89 2.02
CA VAL A 77 19.46 -0.28 1.66
C VAL A 77 19.72 -0.33 0.15
N ARG A 78 18.69 -0.08 -0.66
CA ARG A 78 18.83 -0.02 -2.13
C ARG A 78 19.78 1.10 -2.57
N SER A 79 19.66 2.28 -1.96
CA SER A 79 20.57 3.41 -2.22
C SER A 79 22.02 3.02 -1.93
N ILE A 80 22.27 2.48 -0.73
CA ILE A 80 23.62 2.09 -0.30
C ILE A 80 24.23 1.03 -1.23
N ILE A 81 23.46 0.01 -1.63
CA ILE A 81 23.95 -1.05 -2.54
C ILE A 81 24.26 -0.52 -3.95
N ASN A 82 23.57 0.53 -4.39
CA ASN A 82 23.81 1.16 -5.69
C ASN A 82 24.97 2.16 -5.66
N GLU A 83 25.13 2.90 -4.57
CA GLU A 83 26.21 3.88 -4.39
C GLU A 83 27.54 3.22 -4.03
N ALA A 84 27.51 2.05 -3.38
CA ALA A 84 28.73 1.35 -2.99
C ALA A 84 29.38 0.65 -4.19
N ASP A 85 30.56 1.13 -4.59
CA ASP A 85 31.42 0.48 -5.58
C ASP A 85 32.21 -0.68 -4.93
N LEU A 86 31.51 -1.80 -4.70
CA LEU A 86 32.06 -2.97 -4.01
C LEU A 86 32.74 -3.93 -4.99
N THR A 87 34.05 -4.09 -4.84
CA THR A 87 34.82 -5.14 -5.52
C THR A 87 34.94 -6.37 -4.61
N VAL A 88 34.23 -7.45 -4.95
CA VAL A 88 34.34 -8.74 -4.25
C VAL A 88 35.41 -9.60 -4.89
N LEU A 89 36.52 -9.81 -4.18
CA LEU A 89 37.71 -10.51 -4.69
C LEU A 89 37.56 -12.02 -4.69
N ASP A 90 36.83 -12.57 -3.71
CA ASP A 90 36.58 -14.01 -3.62
C ASP A 90 35.44 -14.44 -4.54
N ALA A 91 35.68 -15.47 -5.37
CA ALA A 91 34.72 -15.94 -6.37
C ALA A 91 33.45 -16.57 -5.76
N THR A 92 33.55 -17.21 -4.60
CA THR A 92 32.41 -17.81 -3.91
C THR A 92 31.55 -16.74 -3.24
N LEU A 93 32.20 -15.76 -2.60
CA LEU A 93 31.51 -14.61 -1.99
C LEU A 93 30.86 -13.73 -3.06
N LYS A 94 31.50 -13.54 -4.22
CA LYS A 94 30.95 -12.76 -5.33
C LYS A 94 29.61 -13.32 -5.81
N ARG A 95 29.51 -14.65 -5.97
CA ARG A 95 28.27 -15.32 -6.37
C ARG A 95 27.16 -15.16 -5.33
N THR A 96 27.50 -15.23 -4.04
CA THR A 96 26.54 -15.04 -2.94
C THR A 96 26.06 -13.59 -2.87
N TRP A 97 26.98 -12.64 -3.00
CA TRP A 97 26.69 -11.20 -3.04
C TRP A 97 25.76 -10.82 -4.20
N GLU A 98 26.06 -11.29 -5.42
CA GLU A 98 25.21 -11.04 -6.60
C GLU A 98 23.80 -11.63 -6.48
N ARG A 99 23.64 -12.72 -5.72
CA ARG A 99 22.32 -13.31 -5.43
C ARG A 99 21.54 -12.46 -4.44
N GLN A 100 22.17 -12.05 -3.35
CA GLN A 100 21.56 -11.20 -2.32
C GLN A 100 21.20 -9.82 -2.87
N LYS A 101 22.08 -9.22 -3.69
CA LYS A 101 21.82 -7.95 -4.38
C LYS A 101 20.58 -8.04 -5.27
N ARG A 102 20.40 -9.13 -6.03
CA ARG A 102 19.19 -9.33 -6.85
C ARG A 102 17.92 -9.43 -5.99
N GLN A 103 17.93 -10.25 -4.93
CA GLN A 103 16.79 -10.35 -4.02
C GLN A 103 16.42 -9.02 -3.35
N ALA A 104 17.41 -8.24 -2.91
CA ALA A 104 17.17 -6.92 -2.32
C ALA A 104 16.52 -5.92 -3.31
N MET A 105 16.81 -6.07 -4.60
CA MET A 105 16.27 -5.24 -5.68
C MET A 105 14.89 -5.71 -6.18
N GLU A 106 14.57 -7.00 -6.07
CA GLU A 106 13.30 -7.60 -6.55
C GLU A 106 12.13 -7.54 -5.54
N LEU A 107 12.37 -7.17 -4.28
CA LEU A 107 11.28 -7.02 -3.30
C LEU A 107 10.19 -6.03 -3.80
N PRO A 108 8.91 -6.44 -3.83
CA PRO A 108 7.83 -5.58 -4.33
C PRO A 108 7.68 -4.29 -3.49
N LYS A 109 7.26 -3.21 -4.16
CA LYS A 109 6.99 -1.89 -3.55
C LYS A 109 5.80 -1.92 -2.61
#